data_AF-D9WJU4-F1
#
_entry.id   AF-D9WJU4-F1
#
_cell.length_a   1.000
_cell.length_b   1.000
_cell.length_c   1.000
_cell.angle_alpha   90.00
_cell.angle_beta   90.00
_cell.angle_gamma   90.00
#
_symmetry.space_group_name_H-M   'P 1'
#
loop_
_entity.id
_entity.type
_entity.pdbx_description
1 polymer ?
#
loop_
_entity_poly.entity_id
_entity_poly.type
_entity_poly.pdbx_seq_one_letter_code
_entity_poly.pdbx_strand_id
1 'polypeptide(L)'
;MPPAAHCSDAARRRGDRPRPTARRSNGRPLGHRIPRLGQDRLGRATRQGRLLMPPLIIRPTVVPFVTAWSGEHLGPESDLTVQLTPGPRLGYQAPRPTDRDTAGALWARMTHSPGTGRPIYDSMHVARQRICMYSMKCQICGNPASRNKDGWLFINWRRPWDPPTWPEGSLTEQPPLCEPHARMSVEQCPHLARGDYAVLRVQTPRLWGISGTNYQLTTGGWHARESNVMVPYGHVGLNAVLASRMIRELRNVTVIDLAK
;
A
#
# COMPACT_ATOMS: atom_id res chain seq x y z
N MET A 1 57.93 -35.14 21.02
CA MET A 1 59.25 -34.76 21.60
C MET A 1 59.95 -33.82 20.61
N PRO A 2 60.54 -32.70 21.08
CA PRO A 2 60.71 -31.46 20.32
C PRO A 2 62.17 -31.32 19.75
N PRO A 3 62.61 -30.21 19.12
CA PRO A 3 62.81 -28.93 19.81
C PRO A 3 62.31 -27.67 19.06
N ALA A 4 62.20 -26.61 19.87
CA ALA A 4 61.98 -25.21 19.53
C ALA A 4 63.31 -24.43 19.49
N ALA A 5 63.33 -23.27 18.81
CA ALA A 5 64.20 -22.07 18.99
C ALA A 5 64.22 -21.27 17.66
N HIS A 6 64.23 -19.94 17.49
CA HIS A 6 64.38 -18.70 18.27
C HIS A 6 63.61 -17.61 17.48
N CYS A 7 62.85 -16.66 18.03
CA CYS A 7 63.16 -15.43 18.80
C CYS A 7 64.01 -14.35 18.09
N SER A 8 63.53 -13.10 18.13
CA SER A 8 64.13 -11.75 17.86
C SER A 8 63.34 -10.98 16.78
N ASP A 9 62.40 -10.07 17.04
CA ASP A 9 62.36 -8.78 17.78
C ASP A 9 62.80 -7.53 16.97
N ALA A 10 62.02 -6.46 17.18
CA ALA A 10 62.20 -5.05 16.85
C ALA A 10 62.09 -4.57 15.38
N ALA A 11 61.06 -3.78 15.06
CA ALA A 11 61.14 -2.32 15.22
C ALA A 11 59.94 -1.59 14.57
N ARG A 12 59.42 -0.64 15.35
CA ARG A 12 58.36 0.33 15.03
C ARG A 12 58.75 1.23 13.86
N ARG A 13 57.83 1.49 12.93
CA ARG A 13 57.63 2.84 12.36
C ARG A 13 56.13 3.12 12.17
N ARG A 14 55.69 4.17 12.87
CA ARG A 14 54.40 4.84 12.72
C ARG A 14 54.44 5.63 11.41
N GLY A 15 53.36 5.56 10.63
CA GLY A 15 53.15 6.35 9.43
C GLY A 15 51.66 6.66 9.28
N ASP A 16 51.37 7.95 9.23
CA ASP A 16 50.09 8.66 9.24
C ASP A 16 48.84 8.00 8.62
N ARG A 17 47.75 8.00 9.40
CA ARG A 17 46.37 7.97 8.88
C ARG A 17 45.81 9.40 8.86
N PRO A 18 45.30 9.91 7.73
CA PRO A 18 44.59 11.18 7.73
C PRO A 18 43.21 11.01 8.39
N ARG A 19 42.90 11.90 9.33
CA ARG A 19 41.56 12.10 9.90
C ARG A 19 40.63 12.69 8.83
N PRO A 20 39.43 12.14 8.58
CA PRO A 20 38.40 12.88 7.89
C PRO A 20 37.74 13.85 8.88
N THR A 21 37.95 15.14 8.64
CA THR A 21 37.22 16.24 9.29
C THR A 21 35.74 16.17 8.89
N ALA A 22 34.87 15.87 9.86
CA ALA A 22 33.42 15.99 9.70
C ALA A 22 33.03 17.46 9.56
N ARG A 23 32.81 17.93 8.33
CA ARG A 23 32.08 19.17 8.08
C ARG A 23 30.62 18.95 8.46
N ARG A 24 30.17 19.61 9.54
CA ARG A 24 28.75 19.83 9.81
C ARG A 24 28.18 20.75 8.73
N SER A 25 27.49 20.18 7.75
CA SER A 25 26.55 20.93 6.91
C SER A 25 25.16 20.84 7.54
N ASN A 26 24.67 21.95 8.08
CA ASN A 26 23.29 22.12 8.50
C ASN A 26 22.37 22.05 7.27
N GLY A 27 21.95 20.85 6.90
CA GLY A 27 20.88 20.62 5.92
C GLY A 27 19.55 20.54 6.64
N ARG A 28 18.68 21.55 6.44
CA ARG A 28 17.27 21.53 6.87
C ARG A 28 16.58 20.25 6.35
N PRO A 29 15.71 19.58 7.13
CA PRO A 29 14.90 18.51 6.60
C PRO A 29 13.93 19.09 5.57
N LEU A 30 14.09 18.66 4.32
CA LEU A 30 13.11 18.89 3.26
C LEU A 30 11.90 18.01 3.57
N GLY A 31 10.90 18.61 4.21
CA GLY A 31 9.58 17.99 4.34
C GLY A 31 9.00 17.77 2.95
N HIS A 32 8.83 16.50 2.57
CA HIS A 32 8.13 16.14 1.35
C HIS A 32 6.64 16.50 1.52
N ARG A 33 6.24 17.58 0.83
CA ARG A 33 4.84 17.95 0.62
C ARG A 33 4.20 17.00 -0.37
N ILE A 34 3.01 16.54 -0.02
CA ILE A 34 2.01 15.95 -0.92
C ILE A 34 1.83 16.89 -2.13
N PRO A 35 1.89 16.40 -3.39
CA PRO A 35 1.64 17.25 -4.55
C PRO A 35 0.21 17.79 -4.52
N ARG A 36 0.07 19.12 -4.47
CA ARG A 36 -1.20 19.80 -4.76
C ARG A 36 -1.36 19.86 -6.28
N LEU A 37 -2.49 19.35 -6.78
CA LEU A 37 -2.93 19.62 -8.15
C LEU A 37 -3.06 21.13 -8.37
N GLY A 38 -2.55 21.58 -9.51
CA GLY A 38 -2.37 22.98 -9.88
C GLY A 38 -3.67 23.77 -9.96
N GLN A 39 -3.62 25.01 -9.47
CA GLN A 39 -4.54 26.07 -9.81
C GLN A 39 -3.87 26.93 -10.87
N ASP A 40 -4.44 26.96 -12.07
CA ASP A 40 -4.17 28.04 -13.00
C ASP A 40 -5.42 28.43 -13.78
N ARG A 41 -5.66 29.74 -13.78
CA ARG A 41 -6.48 30.54 -14.70
C ARG A 41 -8.00 30.40 -14.61
N LEU A 42 -8.60 31.18 -13.71
CA LEU A 42 -9.98 31.66 -13.87
C LEU A 42 -10.01 32.80 -14.88
N GLY A 43 -10.33 32.45 -16.12
CA GLY A 43 -10.84 33.38 -17.12
C GLY A 43 -12.24 33.86 -16.74
N ARG A 44 -12.48 35.15 -16.98
CA ARG A 44 -13.74 35.87 -16.75
C ARG A 44 -14.81 35.32 -17.69
N ALA A 45 -15.93 34.81 -17.17
CA ALA A 45 -17.11 34.50 -17.97
C ALA A 45 -18.41 34.78 -17.19
N THR A 46 -19.39 35.22 -17.96
CA THR A 46 -20.58 36.00 -17.66
C THR A 46 -21.71 35.25 -16.95
N ARG A 47 -22.53 36.02 -16.23
CA ARG A 47 -23.81 35.64 -15.61
C ARG A 47 -24.74 34.90 -16.58
N GLN A 48 -25.18 33.70 -16.20
CA GLN A 48 -26.56 33.18 -16.23
C GLN A 48 -26.54 31.64 -16.23
N GLY A 49 -27.18 31.01 -15.25
CA GLY A 49 -27.35 29.56 -15.22
C GLY A 49 -27.57 29.05 -13.81
N ARG A 50 -28.73 28.41 -13.59
CA ARG A 50 -29.21 27.75 -12.37
C ARG A 50 -28.14 27.43 -11.31
N LEU A 51 -28.39 27.84 -10.07
CA LEU A 51 -27.74 27.31 -8.88
C LEU A 51 -27.96 25.79 -8.81
N LEU A 52 -27.03 25.02 -9.38
CA LEU A 52 -26.83 23.63 -8.99
C LEU A 52 -26.40 23.66 -7.53
N MET A 53 -27.30 23.22 -6.64
CA MET A 53 -26.91 23.02 -5.24
C MET A 53 -25.68 22.10 -5.23
N PRO A 54 -24.61 22.44 -4.49
CA PRO A 54 -23.49 21.53 -4.34
C PRO A 54 -24.04 20.20 -3.80
N PRO A 55 -23.63 19.05 -4.35
CA PRO A 55 -24.10 17.76 -3.87
C PRO A 55 -23.84 17.71 -2.38
N LEU A 56 -24.90 17.45 -1.59
CA LEU A 56 -24.78 17.21 -0.17
C LEU A 56 -23.73 16.09 -0.03
N ILE A 57 -22.58 16.41 0.57
CA ILE A 57 -21.62 15.40 0.97
C ILE A 57 -22.30 14.66 2.11
N ILE A 58 -23.04 13.60 1.78
CA ILE A 58 -23.59 12.67 2.76
C ILE A 58 -22.38 12.15 3.53
N ARG A 59 -22.27 12.52 4.80
CA ARG A 59 -21.21 12.00 5.66
C ARG A 59 -21.42 10.49 5.74
N PRO A 60 -20.39 9.67 5.47
CA PRO A 60 -20.51 8.22 5.63
C PRO A 60 -21.05 7.92 7.02
N THR A 61 -22.12 7.15 7.12
CA THR A 61 -22.76 6.82 8.40
C THR A 61 -21.86 5.96 9.29
N VAL A 62 -20.85 5.32 8.70
CA VAL A 62 -19.83 4.52 9.39
C VAL A 62 -18.44 4.82 8.84
N VAL A 63 -17.42 4.71 9.69
CA VAL A 63 -16.01 4.72 9.25
C VAL A 63 -15.64 3.29 8.84
N PRO A 64 -15.28 3.03 7.56
CA PRO A 64 -14.91 1.68 7.13
C PRO A 64 -13.75 1.11 7.95
N PHE A 65 -13.84 -0.17 8.31
CA PHE A 65 -12.83 -0.91 9.06
C PHE A 65 -11.43 -0.81 8.45
N VAL A 66 -11.30 -0.74 7.13
CA VAL A 66 -9.99 -0.61 6.47
C VAL A 66 -9.42 0.81 6.52
N THR A 67 -10.22 1.83 6.85
CA THR A 67 -9.82 3.25 6.81
C THR A 67 -8.71 3.54 7.81
N ALA A 68 -7.63 4.16 7.34
CA ALA A 68 -6.56 4.64 8.21
C ALA A 68 -7.03 5.84 9.04
N TRP A 69 -6.49 5.96 10.25
CA TRP A 69 -6.70 7.14 11.11
C TRP A 69 -5.46 8.03 11.09
N SER A 70 -5.62 9.34 11.30
CA SER A 70 -4.50 10.27 11.28
C SER A 70 -3.49 10.08 12.42
N GLY A 71 -3.87 9.38 13.49
CA GLY A 71 -2.96 8.92 14.55
C GLY A 71 -2.23 7.61 14.23
N GLU A 72 -2.55 6.98 13.09
CA GLU A 72 -1.85 5.79 12.61
C GLU A 72 -0.78 6.20 11.60
N HIS A 73 0.47 5.89 11.93
CA HIS A 73 1.64 6.37 11.19
C HIS A 73 2.38 5.19 10.58
N LEU A 74 2.82 5.37 9.33
CA LEU A 74 3.77 4.44 8.72
C LEU A 74 5.09 4.47 9.48
N GLY A 75 5.75 3.31 9.55
CA GLY A 75 7.11 3.22 10.07
C GLY A 75 8.07 4.08 9.25
N PRO A 76 9.12 4.64 9.86
CA PRO A 76 10.03 5.53 9.16
C PRO A 76 10.85 4.75 8.12
N GLU A 77 11.11 5.36 6.97
CA GLU A 77 11.95 4.75 5.93
C GLU A 77 13.38 4.50 6.40
N SER A 78 13.86 5.23 7.41
CA SER A 78 15.16 5.01 8.05
C SER A 78 15.31 3.64 8.69
N ASP A 79 14.20 2.93 8.96
CA ASP A 79 14.23 1.56 9.46
C ASP A 79 14.53 0.54 8.36
N LEU A 80 14.48 0.93 7.08
CA LEU A 80 14.73 0.04 5.95
C LEU A 80 16.24 -0.18 5.74
N THR A 81 16.58 -1.32 5.16
CA THR A 81 17.95 -1.73 4.85
C THR A 81 18.00 -2.68 3.65
N VAL A 82 19.21 -3.02 3.21
CA VAL A 82 19.50 -4.03 2.19
C VAL A 82 19.90 -5.33 2.89
N GLN A 83 19.14 -6.39 2.67
CA GLN A 83 19.57 -7.75 2.99
C GLN A 83 20.27 -8.32 1.75
N LEU A 84 21.51 -8.78 1.89
CA LEU A 84 22.32 -9.25 0.75
C LEU A 84 22.30 -10.78 0.56
N THR A 85 21.94 -11.55 1.58
CA THR A 85 21.95 -13.01 1.54
C THR A 85 20.51 -13.54 1.65
N PRO A 86 20.03 -14.39 0.72
CA PRO A 86 20.74 -15.01 -0.41
C PRO A 86 20.91 -14.13 -1.66
N GLY A 87 20.35 -12.93 -1.67
CA GLY A 87 20.53 -11.92 -2.72
C GLY A 87 19.97 -10.57 -2.26
N PRO A 88 20.22 -9.47 -3.01
CA PRO A 88 19.78 -8.14 -2.62
C PRO A 88 18.26 -8.04 -2.51
N ARG A 89 17.76 -7.70 -1.33
CA ARG A 89 16.35 -7.40 -1.12
C ARG A 89 16.15 -6.36 -0.02
N LEU A 90 15.05 -5.63 -0.10
CA LEU A 90 14.60 -4.68 0.92
C LEU A 90 14.34 -5.42 2.24
N GLY A 91 14.66 -4.82 3.37
CA GLY A 91 14.35 -5.39 4.68
C GLY A 91 14.27 -4.29 5.73
N TYR A 92 13.99 -4.67 6.97
CA TYR A 92 14.15 -3.79 8.12
C TYR A 92 15.48 -4.05 8.82
N GLN A 93 16.10 -3.00 9.37
CA GLN A 93 17.31 -3.08 10.18
C GLN A 93 17.10 -3.99 11.40
N ALA A 94 15.94 -3.88 12.04
CA ALA A 94 15.47 -4.78 13.09
C ALA A 94 14.31 -5.63 12.55
N PRO A 95 14.57 -6.79 11.93
CA PRO A 95 13.54 -7.61 11.31
C PRO A 95 12.64 -8.27 12.36
N ARG A 96 11.35 -8.39 12.03
CA ARG A 96 10.34 -9.12 12.80
C ARG A 96 9.84 -10.30 11.96
N PRO A 97 9.48 -11.43 12.58
CA PRO A 97 8.94 -12.60 11.86
C PRO A 97 7.72 -12.28 10.98
N THR A 98 6.95 -11.25 11.33
CA THR A 98 5.71 -10.85 10.64
C THR A 98 5.90 -9.80 9.55
N ASP A 99 7.13 -9.27 9.36
CA ASP A 99 7.38 -8.24 8.34
C ASP A 99 7.19 -8.77 6.92
N ARG A 100 7.33 -10.09 6.73
CA ARG A 100 7.07 -10.74 5.45
C ARG A 100 5.86 -11.64 5.51
N ASP A 101 5.13 -11.71 4.39
CA ASP A 101 4.11 -12.73 4.22
C ASP A 101 4.70 -14.07 3.77
N THR A 102 3.84 -15.08 3.66
CA THR A 102 4.20 -16.43 3.24
C THR A 102 4.69 -16.50 1.78
N ALA A 103 4.37 -15.51 0.96
CA ALA A 103 4.87 -15.37 -0.41
C ALA A 103 6.19 -14.58 -0.47
N GLY A 104 6.71 -14.17 0.69
CA GLY A 104 7.98 -13.49 0.83
C GLY A 104 7.91 -11.99 0.53
N ALA A 105 6.76 -11.34 0.39
CA ALA A 105 6.68 -9.89 0.20
C ALA A 105 6.94 -9.13 1.52
N LEU A 106 7.66 -8.01 1.49
CA LEU A 106 7.90 -7.16 2.67
C LEU A 106 6.75 -6.17 2.85
N TRP A 107 6.21 -6.07 4.05
CA TRP A 107 5.06 -5.21 4.36
C TRP A 107 5.47 -3.94 5.13
N ALA A 108 4.88 -2.82 4.75
CA ALA A 108 4.98 -1.56 5.47
C ALA A 108 4.43 -1.74 6.89
N ARG A 109 5.19 -1.27 7.89
CA ARG A 109 4.71 -1.17 9.26
C ARG A 109 3.81 0.05 9.38
N MET A 110 2.72 -0.09 10.13
CA MET A 110 1.83 1.01 10.48
C MET A 110 1.42 0.85 11.93
N THR A 111 1.43 1.94 12.70
CA THR A 111 0.92 1.91 14.07
C THR A 111 -0.58 1.63 14.05
N HIS A 112 -1.05 0.84 15.03
CA HIS A 112 -2.45 0.46 15.12
C HIS A 112 -3.11 1.23 16.27
N SER A 113 -3.93 2.21 15.93
CA SER A 113 -4.61 3.09 16.89
C SER A 113 -5.91 3.60 16.28
N PRO A 114 -6.86 2.68 15.96
CA PRO A 114 -8.12 3.07 15.36
C PRO A 114 -8.89 3.99 16.30
N GLY A 115 -9.51 5.03 15.74
CA GLY A 115 -10.22 6.07 16.51
C GLY A 115 -9.36 7.25 16.91
N THR A 116 -8.03 7.16 16.80
CA THR A 116 -7.13 8.27 17.17
C THR A 116 -7.01 9.30 16.04
N GLY A 117 -7.52 10.51 16.28
CA GLY A 117 -7.54 11.59 15.31
C GLY A 117 -8.75 11.51 14.38
N ARG A 118 -8.55 11.72 13.07
CA ARG A 118 -9.64 11.67 12.07
C ARG A 118 -9.45 10.53 11.07
N PRO A 119 -10.53 9.96 10.52
CA PRO A 119 -10.44 9.00 9.42
C PRO A 119 -9.88 9.67 8.15
N ILE A 120 -9.04 8.94 7.42
CA ILE A 120 -8.44 9.34 6.14
C ILE A 120 -9.07 8.45 5.06
N TYR A 121 -10.20 8.86 4.49
CA TYR A 121 -11.04 8.02 3.62
C TYR A 121 -10.38 7.61 2.29
N ASP A 122 -9.32 8.31 1.87
CA ASP A 122 -8.51 7.97 0.69
C ASP A 122 -7.29 7.08 1.05
N SER A 123 -7.16 6.66 2.31
CA SER A 123 -6.08 5.80 2.79
C SER A 123 -6.61 4.58 3.54
N MET A 124 -5.98 3.42 3.29
CA MET A 124 -6.29 2.20 4.02
C MET A 124 -5.14 1.83 4.95
N HIS A 125 -5.48 1.36 6.15
CA HIS A 125 -4.52 0.83 7.09
C HIS A 125 -3.97 -0.51 6.58
N VAL A 126 -2.65 -0.59 6.43
CA VAL A 126 -1.93 -1.69 5.76
C VAL A 126 -2.35 -3.06 6.28
N ALA A 127 -2.31 -3.27 7.60
CA ALA A 127 -2.67 -4.56 8.18
C ALA A 127 -4.17 -4.88 8.06
N ARG A 128 -5.06 -3.87 8.12
CA ARG A 128 -6.51 -4.09 8.09
C ARG A 128 -6.97 -4.43 6.68
N GLN A 129 -6.42 -3.74 5.66
CA GLN A 129 -6.62 -4.09 4.26
C GLN A 129 -6.13 -5.51 3.96
N ARG A 130 -4.92 -5.86 4.41
CA ARG A 130 -4.34 -7.20 4.25
C ARG A 130 -5.20 -8.29 4.89
N ILE A 131 -5.69 -8.07 6.12
CA ILE A 131 -6.59 -9.00 6.81
C ILE A 131 -7.89 -9.18 6.03
N CYS A 132 -8.51 -8.09 5.56
CA CYS A 132 -9.74 -8.19 4.78
C CYS A 132 -9.55 -8.96 3.47
N MET A 133 -8.45 -8.71 2.77
CA MET A 133 -8.12 -9.45 1.56
C MET A 133 -7.84 -10.91 1.85
N TYR A 134 -6.98 -11.23 2.81
CA TYR A 134 -6.58 -12.61 3.10
C TYR A 134 -7.75 -13.46 3.61
N SER A 135 -8.47 -12.95 4.62
CA SER A 135 -9.54 -13.68 5.31
C SER A 135 -10.94 -13.44 4.72
N MET A 136 -11.05 -12.77 3.56
CA MET A 136 -12.31 -12.47 2.88
C MET A 136 -13.32 -11.78 3.81
N LYS A 137 -12.90 -10.69 4.45
CA LYS A 137 -13.73 -9.89 5.35
C LYS A 137 -14.22 -8.62 4.65
N CYS A 138 -15.42 -8.19 5.03
CA CYS A 138 -16.00 -6.93 4.64
C CYS A 138 -15.06 -5.77 4.98
N GLN A 139 -14.69 -4.96 4.00
CA GLN A 139 -13.82 -3.79 4.21
C GLN A 139 -14.44 -2.72 5.13
N ILE A 140 -15.76 -2.73 5.33
CA ILE A 140 -16.45 -1.73 6.14
C ILE A 140 -16.61 -2.15 7.59
N CYS A 141 -17.01 -3.39 7.89
CA CYS A 141 -17.22 -3.82 9.28
C CYS A 141 -16.20 -4.83 9.81
N GLY A 142 -15.31 -5.38 8.99
CA GLY A 142 -14.35 -6.41 9.42
C GLY A 142 -14.94 -7.81 9.69
N ASN A 143 -16.26 -7.96 9.59
CA ASN A 143 -16.95 -9.26 9.62
C ASN A 143 -16.78 -10.01 8.30
N PRO A 144 -17.12 -11.32 8.22
CA PRO A 144 -17.07 -12.05 6.96
C PRO A 144 -17.81 -11.32 5.83
N ALA A 145 -17.22 -11.30 4.63
CA ALA A 145 -17.89 -10.78 3.45
C ALA A 145 -19.04 -11.69 3.01
N SER A 146 -19.98 -11.15 2.23
CA SER A 146 -21.07 -11.97 1.69
C SER A 146 -20.52 -12.97 0.68
N ARG A 147 -20.93 -14.23 0.83
CA ARG A 147 -20.64 -15.32 -0.09
C ARG A 147 -21.91 -16.13 -0.33
N ASN A 148 -22.24 -16.37 -1.59
CA ASN A 148 -23.31 -17.30 -1.99
C ASN A 148 -22.77 -18.24 -3.10
N LYS A 149 -23.66 -18.98 -3.76
CA LYS A 149 -23.31 -19.90 -4.87
C LYS A 149 -22.61 -19.20 -6.06
N ASP A 150 -22.87 -17.91 -6.25
CA ASP A 150 -22.30 -17.10 -7.34
C ASP A 150 -20.96 -16.48 -6.91
N GLY A 151 -20.58 -16.60 -5.63
CA GLY A 151 -19.28 -16.22 -5.11
C GLY A 151 -19.31 -15.09 -4.09
N TRP A 152 -18.15 -14.47 -3.91
CA TRP A 152 -17.92 -13.39 -2.96
C TRP A 152 -18.34 -12.04 -3.54
N LEU A 153 -18.89 -11.18 -2.68
CA LEU A 153 -19.35 -9.86 -3.09
C LEU A 153 -18.22 -8.83 -3.12
N PHE A 154 -18.01 -8.22 -4.28
CA PHE A 154 -17.06 -7.13 -4.50
C PHE A 154 -17.76 -5.93 -5.15
N ILE A 155 -17.16 -4.75 -5.00
CA ILE A 155 -17.40 -3.60 -5.85
C ILE A 155 -16.06 -3.25 -6.48
N ASN A 156 -16.01 -3.15 -7.80
CA ASN A 156 -14.79 -2.81 -8.53
C ASN A 156 -15.03 -1.68 -9.54
N TRP A 157 -13.99 -0.89 -9.79
CA TRP A 157 -13.99 0.18 -10.78
C TRP A 157 -13.22 -0.27 -12.00
N ARG A 158 -13.66 0.15 -13.19
CA ARG A 158 -12.87 0.01 -14.40
C ARG A 158 -11.67 0.93 -14.34
N ARG A 159 -10.49 0.39 -14.62
CA ARG A 159 -9.22 1.10 -14.70
C ARG A 159 -8.71 1.13 -16.14
N PRO A 160 -7.86 2.12 -16.50
CA PRO A 160 -7.28 2.20 -17.84
C PRO A 160 -6.46 0.96 -18.24
N TRP A 161 -5.91 0.24 -17.27
CA TRP A 161 -5.08 -0.96 -17.46
C TRP A 161 -5.84 -2.27 -17.30
N ASP A 162 -7.16 -2.23 -17.10
CA ASP A 162 -7.96 -3.45 -17.03
C ASP A 162 -8.03 -4.16 -18.40
N PRO A 163 -8.16 -5.50 -18.42
CA PRO A 163 -8.27 -6.24 -19.67
C PRO A 163 -9.57 -5.86 -20.42
N PRO A 164 -9.63 -6.09 -21.75
CA PRO A 164 -10.88 -5.91 -22.51
C PRO A 164 -12.07 -6.72 -21.99
N THR A 165 -11.79 -7.82 -21.26
CA THR A 165 -12.78 -8.70 -20.64
C THR A 165 -13.33 -8.20 -19.30
N TRP A 166 -12.97 -6.99 -18.87
CA TRP A 166 -13.43 -6.43 -17.61
C TRP A 166 -14.95 -6.61 -17.41
N PRO A 167 -15.40 -7.05 -16.22
CA PRO A 167 -14.65 -7.17 -14.97
C PRO A 167 -13.84 -8.48 -14.81
N GLU A 168 -13.94 -9.43 -15.73
CA GLU A 168 -13.19 -10.69 -15.69
C GLU A 168 -11.69 -10.46 -15.86
N GLY A 169 -10.88 -11.03 -14.96
CA GLY A 169 -9.42 -10.88 -14.95
C GLY A 169 -8.92 -9.57 -14.36
N SER A 170 -9.81 -8.70 -13.85
CA SER A 170 -9.40 -7.43 -13.26
C SER A 170 -8.63 -7.62 -11.95
N LEU A 171 -7.65 -6.74 -11.71
CA LEU A 171 -6.90 -6.68 -10.47
C LEU A 171 -7.53 -5.66 -9.53
N THR A 172 -7.80 -6.07 -8.29
CA THR A 172 -8.37 -5.18 -7.28
C THR A 172 -7.55 -5.20 -6.00
N GLU A 173 -7.37 -4.02 -5.43
CA GLU A 173 -6.86 -3.81 -4.08
C GLU A 173 -8.01 -3.58 -3.09
N GLN A 174 -9.25 -3.53 -3.57
CA GLN A 174 -10.45 -3.26 -2.78
C GLN A 174 -10.94 -4.58 -2.16
N PRO A 175 -11.00 -4.69 -0.83
CA PRO A 175 -11.47 -5.93 -0.22
C PRO A 175 -12.98 -6.15 -0.44
N PRO A 176 -13.46 -7.38 -0.26
CA PRO A 176 -14.87 -7.71 -0.47
C PRO A 176 -15.78 -7.00 0.54
N LEU A 177 -17.10 -7.09 0.34
CA LEU A 177 -18.12 -6.48 1.19
C LEU A 177 -19.14 -7.51 1.68
N CYS A 178 -19.82 -7.21 2.78
CA CYS A 178 -21.10 -7.84 3.09
C CYS A 178 -22.24 -7.06 2.43
N GLU A 179 -23.41 -7.69 2.26
CA GLU A 179 -24.53 -7.11 1.50
C GLU A 179 -25.03 -5.76 2.03
N PRO A 180 -25.24 -5.55 3.35
CA PRO A 180 -25.68 -4.25 3.86
C PRO A 180 -24.69 -3.13 3.50
N HIS A 181 -23.39 -3.40 3.62
CA HIS A 181 -22.35 -2.43 3.35
C HIS A 181 -22.10 -2.21 1.85
N ALA A 182 -22.41 -3.19 1.01
CA ALA A 182 -22.41 -3.00 -0.44
C ALA A 182 -23.52 -2.04 -0.88
N ARG A 183 -24.76 -2.22 -0.37
CA ARG A 183 -25.89 -1.31 -0.66
C ARG A 183 -25.60 0.10 -0.18
N MET A 184 -25.17 0.23 1.08
CA MET A 184 -24.75 1.50 1.66
C MET A 184 -23.65 2.18 0.82
N SER A 185 -22.67 1.42 0.32
CA SER A 185 -21.60 1.97 -0.52
C SER A 185 -22.16 2.54 -1.81
N VAL A 186 -23.00 1.79 -2.53
CA VAL A 186 -23.62 2.23 -3.79
C VAL A 186 -24.45 3.51 -3.59
N GLU A 187 -25.16 3.62 -2.47
CA GLU A 187 -26.00 4.79 -2.16
C GLU A 187 -25.19 6.02 -1.74
N GLN A 188 -24.12 5.82 -0.96
CA GLN A 188 -23.50 6.93 -0.22
C GLN A 188 -22.10 7.28 -0.71
N CYS A 189 -21.42 6.42 -1.47
CA CYS A 189 -20.03 6.64 -1.87
C CYS A 189 -19.94 7.63 -3.05
N PRO A 190 -19.40 8.86 -2.85
CA PRO A 190 -19.29 9.83 -3.93
C PRO A 190 -18.34 9.37 -5.05
N HIS A 191 -17.44 8.43 -4.78
CA HIS A 191 -16.51 7.87 -5.76
C HIS A 191 -17.18 6.85 -6.70
N LEU A 192 -18.28 6.21 -6.29
CA LEU A 192 -19.06 5.34 -7.18
C LEU A 192 -19.91 6.16 -8.15
N ALA A 193 -20.33 7.37 -7.76
CA ALA A 193 -21.07 8.27 -8.65
C ALA A 193 -20.23 8.89 -9.79
N ARG A 194 -18.90 8.71 -9.79
CA ARG A 194 -17.96 9.44 -10.67
C ARG A 194 -17.26 8.59 -11.72
N GLY A 195 -17.62 7.31 -11.89
CA GLY A 195 -17.02 6.47 -12.92
C GLY A 195 -17.67 5.11 -13.09
N ASP A 196 -17.17 4.36 -14.08
CA ASP A 196 -17.64 3.01 -14.39
C ASP A 196 -17.26 2.06 -13.25
N TYR A 197 -18.25 1.64 -12.48
CA TYR A 197 -18.12 0.61 -11.46
C TYR A 197 -19.09 -0.53 -11.74
N ALA A 198 -18.80 -1.69 -11.16
CA ALA A 198 -19.69 -2.84 -11.17
C ALA A 198 -19.76 -3.47 -9.78
N VAL A 199 -20.94 -3.95 -9.40
CA VAL A 199 -21.11 -4.83 -8.25
C VAL A 199 -21.01 -6.27 -8.75
N LEU A 200 -20.18 -7.06 -8.08
CA LEU A 200 -19.70 -8.33 -8.60
C LEU A 200 -19.96 -9.47 -7.61
N ARG A 201 -20.36 -10.62 -8.12
CA ARG A 201 -20.16 -11.92 -7.48
C ARG A 201 -18.96 -12.58 -8.14
N VAL A 202 -17.96 -12.96 -7.33
CA VAL A 202 -16.69 -13.51 -7.83
C VAL A 202 -16.49 -14.89 -7.22
N GLN A 203 -16.56 -15.94 -8.04
CA GLN A 203 -16.39 -17.31 -7.53
C GLN A 203 -14.94 -17.60 -7.16
N THR A 204 -13.97 -17.04 -7.90
CA THR A 204 -12.56 -17.35 -7.71
C THR A 204 -11.71 -16.08 -7.60
N PRO A 205 -11.82 -15.33 -6.48
CA PRO A 205 -10.94 -14.19 -6.24
C PRO A 205 -9.57 -14.75 -5.81
N ARG A 206 -8.57 -14.79 -6.71
CA ARG A 206 -7.24 -15.36 -6.39
C ARG A 206 -6.35 -14.29 -5.80
N LEU A 207 -5.56 -14.64 -4.77
CA LEU A 207 -4.44 -13.79 -4.36
C LEU A 207 -3.47 -13.70 -5.53
N TRP A 208 -3.23 -12.48 -6.02
CA TRP A 208 -2.40 -12.23 -7.20
C TRP A 208 -1.03 -11.69 -6.81
N GLY A 209 -0.98 -10.73 -5.88
CA GLY A 209 0.25 -10.06 -5.52
C GLY A 209 0.04 -8.92 -4.54
N ILE A 210 0.92 -7.94 -4.62
CA ILE A 210 0.94 -6.75 -3.78
C ILE A 210 0.99 -5.48 -4.61
N SER A 211 0.58 -4.38 -3.99
CA SER A 211 0.87 -3.03 -4.42
C SER A 211 1.63 -2.28 -3.32
N GLY A 212 2.55 -1.42 -3.71
CA GLY A 212 3.40 -0.71 -2.78
C GLY A 212 4.39 0.25 -3.42
N THR A 213 5.38 0.67 -2.64
CA THR A 213 6.45 1.54 -3.14
C THR A 213 7.62 0.69 -3.60
N ASN A 214 8.04 0.87 -4.86
CA ASN A 214 9.26 0.29 -5.38
C ASN A 214 10.46 1.08 -4.89
N TYR A 215 11.43 0.38 -4.32
CA TYR A 215 12.73 0.95 -4.00
C TYR A 215 13.75 0.49 -5.04
N GLN A 216 14.76 1.31 -5.32
CA GLN A 216 15.92 0.92 -6.11
C GLN A 216 17.19 0.96 -5.26
N LEU A 217 18.03 -0.08 -5.37
CA LEU A 217 19.33 -0.13 -4.71
C LEU A 217 20.29 0.83 -5.41
N THR A 218 20.91 1.71 -4.65
CA THR A 218 21.96 2.62 -5.09
C THR A 218 23.20 2.46 -4.21
N THR A 219 24.28 3.15 -4.54
CA THR A 219 25.50 3.21 -3.70
C THR A 219 25.23 3.77 -2.29
N GLY A 220 24.15 4.54 -2.10
CA GLY A 220 23.71 5.07 -0.81
C GLY A 220 22.63 4.23 -0.09
N GLY A 221 22.24 3.08 -0.64
CA GLY A 221 21.14 2.26 -0.13
C GLY A 221 19.89 2.28 -1.03
N TRP A 222 18.75 1.80 -0.51
CA TRP A 222 17.47 1.77 -1.23
C TRP A 222 16.82 3.16 -1.28
N HIS A 223 16.44 3.63 -2.47
CA HIS A 223 15.68 4.87 -2.65
C HIS A 223 14.29 4.58 -3.24
N ALA A 224 13.26 5.22 -2.69
CA ALA A 224 11.92 5.17 -3.27
C ALA A 224 11.93 5.74 -4.70
N ARG A 225 11.24 5.05 -5.61
CA ARG A 225 11.12 5.46 -7.03
C ARG A 225 9.68 5.75 -7.39
N GLU A 226 8.85 4.73 -7.30
CA GLU A 226 7.47 4.77 -7.76
C GLU A 226 6.57 4.17 -6.69
N SER A 227 5.41 4.79 -6.47
CA SER A 227 4.39 4.33 -5.54
C SER A 227 3.25 3.66 -6.29
N ASN A 228 2.60 2.70 -5.63
CA ASN A 228 1.50 1.89 -6.18
C ASN A 228 1.93 1.00 -7.35
N VAL A 229 3.18 0.54 -7.37
CA VAL A 229 3.58 -0.51 -8.32
C VAL A 229 2.88 -1.81 -7.96
N MET A 230 2.32 -2.50 -8.94
CA MET A 230 1.69 -3.80 -8.74
C MET A 230 2.67 -4.90 -9.12
N VAL A 231 2.93 -5.83 -8.20
CA VAL A 231 3.87 -6.94 -8.41
C VAL A 231 3.20 -8.28 -8.07
N PRO A 232 3.16 -9.24 -9.01
CA PRO A 232 2.58 -10.54 -8.74
C PRO A 232 3.44 -11.36 -7.79
N TYR A 233 2.82 -12.25 -7.03
CA TYR A 233 3.54 -13.22 -6.22
C TYR A 233 4.44 -14.12 -7.08
N GLY A 234 5.64 -14.44 -6.60
CA GLY A 234 6.66 -15.20 -7.33
C GLY A 234 7.54 -14.36 -8.27
N HIS A 235 7.23 -13.07 -8.48
CA HIS A 235 8.06 -12.20 -9.30
C HIS A 235 9.28 -11.66 -8.54
N VAL A 236 10.43 -11.57 -9.20
CA VAL A 236 11.70 -11.08 -8.60
C VAL A 236 11.59 -9.66 -8.03
N GLY A 237 10.71 -8.84 -8.60
CA GLY A 237 10.42 -7.47 -8.15
C GLY A 237 9.94 -7.38 -6.69
N LEU A 238 9.40 -8.45 -6.10
CA LEU A 238 9.00 -8.47 -4.68
C LEU A 238 10.18 -8.20 -3.73
N ASN A 239 11.40 -8.45 -4.18
CA ASN A 239 12.60 -8.15 -3.40
C ASN A 239 12.81 -6.65 -3.19
N ALA A 240 12.20 -5.80 -4.01
CA ALA A 240 12.43 -4.35 -4.02
C ALA A 240 11.22 -3.52 -3.57
N VAL A 241 10.06 -4.15 -3.33
CA VAL A 241 8.81 -3.43 -3.02
C VAL A 241 8.48 -3.50 -1.54
N LEU A 242 8.13 -2.34 -0.97
CA LEU A 242 7.48 -2.24 0.33
C LEU A 242 5.95 -2.24 0.14
N ALA A 243 5.31 -3.37 0.43
CA ALA A 243 3.88 -3.58 0.24
C ALA A 243 3.04 -2.73 1.21
N SER A 244 2.02 -2.08 0.68
CA SER A 244 0.98 -1.39 1.48
C SER A 244 -0.42 -1.96 1.23
N ARG A 245 -0.63 -2.67 0.12
CA ARG A 245 -1.92 -3.24 -0.28
C ARG A 245 -1.75 -4.64 -0.85
N MET A 246 -2.67 -5.54 -0.52
CA MET A 246 -2.80 -6.86 -1.13
C MET A 246 -3.69 -6.77 -2.36
N ILE A 247 -3.36 -7.49 -3.43
CA ILE A 247 -4.11 -7.53 -4.68
C ILE A 247 -4.74 -8.91 -4.88
N ARG A 248 -6.00 -8.91 -5.33
CA ARG A 248 -6.66 -10.10 -5.86
C ARG A 248 -6.98 -9.92 -7.34
N GLU A 249 -6.83 -10.99 -8.09
CA GLU A 249 -7.38 -11.10 -9.44
C GLU A 249 -8.78 -11.70 -9.34
N LEU A 250 -9.75 -11.07 -9.99
CA LEU A 250 -11.15 -11.50 -9.97
C LEU A 250 -11.41 -12.43 -11.15
N ARG A 251 -11.80 -13.68 -10.86
CA ARG A 251 -12.11 -14.69 -11.89
C ARG A 251 -13.47 -15.33 -11.66
N ASN A 252 -14.09 -15.76 -12.77
CA ASN A 252 -15.45 -16.28 -12.80
C ASN A 252 -16.42 -15.26 -12.21
N VAL A 253 -16.47 -14.09 -12.84
CA VAL A 253 -17.18 -12.91 -12.36
C VAL A 253 -18.58 -12.82 -12.97
N THR A 254 -19.57 -12.62 -12.10
CA THR A 254 -20.95 -12.26 -12.49
C THR A 254 -21.21 -10.83 -12.05
N VAL A 255 -21.59 -9.96 -12.99
CA VAL A 255 -22.10 -8.62 -12.66
C VAL A 255 -23.51 -8.76 -12.12
N ILE A 256 -23.78 -8.09 -11.00
CA ILE A 256 -25.10 -8.09 -10.37
C ILE A 256 -25.56 -6.66 -10.12
N ASP A 257 -26.87 -6.49 -10.05
CA ASP A 257 -27.47 -5.32 -9.43
C ASP A 257 -27.76 -5.65 -7.97
N LEU A 258 -27.40 -4.74 -7.06
CA LEU A 258 -27.95 -4.81 -5.72
C LEU A 258 -29.40 -4.36 -5.84
N ALA A 259 -30.35 -5.28 -5.63
CA ALA A 259 -31.75 -4.91 -5.48
C ALA A 259 -31.85 -3.73 -4.51
N LYS A 260 -32.73 -2.77 -4.79
CA LYS A 260 -33.01 -1.70 -3.83
C LYS A 260 -33.74 -2.29 -2.62
#